data_AF-A0A351Y8F5-F1
#
_entry.id   AF-A0A351Y8F5-F1
#
_cell.length_a   1.000
_cell.length_b   1.000
_cell.length_c   1.000
_cell.angle_alpha   90.00
_cell.angle_beta   90.00
_cell.angle_gamma   90.00
#
_symmetry.space_group_name_H-M   'P 1'
#
loop_
_entity.id
_entity.type
_entity.pdbx_description
1 polymer ?
#
loop_
_entity_poly.entity_id
_entity_poly.type
_entity_poly.pdbx_seq_one_letter_code
_entity_poly.pdbx_strand_id
1 'polypeptide(L)'
;EILICDEPTTALDVTIQAQILELINRIKKERELSVIFITHNLGVVANMADKIAVMYAGEIVEYGTYNDIFYDPKHPYTWALLSSMPDLETKEKLDAIPGTPPNMIYPPKGDAFADRNKYALKIDFRKEPPMFMVSPTHFARTWLLAEEAPEVIPPKIVLERILRMEEKYGEDIDREMKEELLLEPDEAFFRGSQKAAPKKAKRRDPIRMIGKGETNHE
;
A
#
# COMPACT_ATOMS: atom_id res chain seq x y z
N GLU A 1 -8.83 -12.47 21.56
CA GLU A 1 -8.64 -11.20 22.29
C GLU A 1 -8.18 -10.12 21.30
N ILE A 2 -8.34 -8.83 21.63
CA ILE A 2 -7.98 -7.71 20.73
C ILE A 2 -7.11 -6.70 21.48
N LEU A 3 -6.01 -6.28 20.85
CA LEU A 3 -5.16 -5.17 21.30
C LEU A 3 -5.32 -4.01 20.32
N ILE A 4 -5.61 -2.81 20.84
CA ILE A 4 -5.65 -1.57 20.05
C ILE A 4 -4.49 -0.70 20.51
N CYS A 5 -3.61 -0.36 19.58
CA CYS A 5 -2.48 0.51 19.81
C CYS A 5 -2.66 1.80 19.01
N ASP A 6 -2.84 2.92 19.71
CA ASP A 6 -2.95 4.23 19.09
C ASP A 6 -1.63 4.99 19.24
N GLU A 7 -0.92 5.15 18.13
CA GLU A 7 0.39 5.81 18.04
C GLU A 7 1.39 5.35 19.13
N PRO A 8 1.53 4.03 19.38
CA PRO A 8 2.20 3.49 20.58
C PRO A 8 3.71 3.74 20.61
N THR A 9 4.30 4.13 19.49
CA THR A 9 5.73 4.40 19.34
C THR A 9 6.04 5.89 19.21
N THR A 10 5.04 6.75 19.36
CA THR A 10 5.25 8.20 19.34
C THR A 10 6.17 8.62 20.49
N ALA A 11 7.06 9.57 20.21
CA ALA A 11 8.05 10.10 21.14
C ALA A 11 9.17 9.11 21.57
N LEU A 12 9.26 7.93 20.94
CA LEU A 12 10.38 7.00 21.13
C LEU A 12 11.46 7.24 20.07
N ASP A 13 12.71 6.99 20.43
CA ASP A 13 13.79 6.91 19.44
C ASP A 13 13.63 5.65 18.57
N VAL A 14 14.34 5.63 17.44
CA VAL A 14 14.23 4.56 16.43
C VAL A 14 14.58 3.19 17.00
N THR A 15 15.53 3.10 17.93
CA THR A 15 15.95 1.83 18.52
C THR A 15 14.89 1.29 19.48
N ILE A 16 14.36 2.12 20.37
CA ILE A 16 13.30 1.71 21.29
C ILE A 16 12.00 1.41 20.54
N GLN A 17 11.68 2.17 19.50
CA GLN A 17 10.55 1.88 18.62
C GLN A 17 10.63 0.45 18.07
N ALA A 18 11.79 0.04 17.53
CA ALA A 18 11.97 -1.31 17.00
C ALA A 18 11.73 -2.40 18.06
N GLN A 19 12.23 -2.19 19.28
CA GLN A 19 12.04 -3.12 20.40
C GLN A 19 10.56 -3.25 20.80
N ILE A 20 9.81 -2.15 20.82
CA ILE A 20 8.38 -2.16 21.13
C ILE A 20 7.59 -2.91 20.05
N LEU A 21 7.91 -2.68 18.77
CA LEU A 21 7.26 -3.38 17.66
C LEU A 21 7.55 -4.89 17.70
N GLU A 22 8.78 -5.28 17.99
CA GLU A 22 9.18 -6.68 18.15
C GLU A 22 8.42 -7.34 19.31
N LEU A 23 8.31 -6.64 20.45
CA LEU A 23 7.56 -7.11 21.60
C LEU A 23 6.08 -7.34 21.27
N ILE A 24 5.44 -6.38 20.61
CA ILE A 24 4.03 -6.50 20.19
C ILE A 24 3.87 -7.68 19.23
N ASN A 25 4.76 -7.83 18.25
CA ASN A 25 4.73 -8.96 17.30
C ASN A 25 4.92 -10.31 17.99
N ARG A 26 5.80 -10.39 18.99
CA ARG A 26 5.98 -11.60 19.79
C ARG A 26 4.70 -11.94 20.56
N ILE A 27 4.12 -10.97 21.25
CA ILE A 27 2.88 -11.14 22.02
C ILE A 27 1.71 -11.52 21.10
N LYS A 28 1.62 -10.90 19.92
CA LYS A 28 0.64 -11.23 18.87
C LYS A 28 0.67 -12.73 18.54
N LYS A 29 1.86 -13.27 18.32
CA LYS A 29 2.08 -14.68 17.97
C LYS A 29 1.82 -15.62 19.16
N GLU A 30 2.36 -15.31 20.33
CA GLU A 30 2.26 -16.17 21.52
C GLU A 30 0.82 -16.33 22.03
N ARG A 31 -0.04 -15.33 21.81
CA ARG A 31 -1.41 -15.30 22.33
C ARG A 31 -2.49 -15.31 21.25
N GLU A 32 -2.10 -15.46 19.98
CA GLU A 32 -3.03 -15.40 18.83
C GLU A 32 -3.92 -14.15 18.87
N LEU A 33 -3.31 -13.00 19.21
CA LEU A 33 -4.02 -11.72 19.36
C LEU A 33 -4.31 -11.07 18.01
N SER A 34 -5.50 -10.51 17.88
CA SER A 34 -5.76 -9.52 16.83
C SER A 34 -5.25 -8.16 17.29
N VAL A 35 -4.43 -7.50 16.46
CA VAL A 35 -3.84 -6.19 16.78
C VAL A 35 -4.35 -5.16 15.77
N ILE A 36 -4.95 -4.08 16.25
CA ILE A 36 -5.22 -2.87 15.47
C ILE A 36 -4.14 -1.86 15.85
N PHE A 37 -3.28 -1.51 14.88
CA PHE A 37 -2.18 -0.59 15.08
C PHE A 37 -2.43 0.67 14.27
N ILE A 38 -2.58 1.81 14.95
CA ILE A 38 -2.86 3.11 14.34
C ILE A 38 -1.55 3.90 14.36
N THR A 39 -1.09 4.32 13.18
CA THR A 39 0.09 5.19 13.06
C THR A 39 0.09 6.00 11.78
N HIS A 40 0.70 7.18 11.83
CA HIS A 40 1.03 7.99 10.65
C HIS A 40 2.32 7.54 9.94
N ASN A 41 3.09 6.60 10.49
CA ASN A 41 4.37 6.18 9.93
C ASN A 41 4.27 4.86 9.13
N LEU A 42 4.21 4.95 7.81
CA LEU A 42 4.18 3.78 6.91
C LEU A 42 5.42 2.87 7.05
N GLY A 43 6.57 3.37 7.48
CA GLY A 43 7.75 2.54 7.74
C GLY A 43 7.56 1.58 8.92
N VAL A 44 6.76 1.98 9.92
CA VAL A 44 6.35 1.10 11.02
C VAL A 44 5.34 0.07 10.54
N VAL A 45 4.37 0.50 9.73
CA VAL A 45 3.31 -0.36 9.19
C VAL A 45 3.88 -1.55 8.41
N ALA A 46 4.96 -1.34 7.64
CA ALA A 46 5.59 -2.37 6.82
C ALA A 46 6.04 -3.62 7.60
N ASN A 47 6.30 -3.51 8.91
CA ASN A 47 6.79 -4.63 9.75
C ASN A 47 5.72 -5.23 10.68
N MET A 48 4.50 -4.70 10.67
CA MET A 48 3.47 -5.06 11.67
C MET A 48 2.15 -5.54 11.02
N ALA A 49 1.80 -4.97 9.86
CA ALA A 49 0.46 -5.07 9.31
C ALA A 49 0.31 -6.16 8.25
N ASP A 50 -0.64 -7.08 8.47
CA ASP A 50 -1.08 -8.02 7.44
C ASP A 50 -2.02 -7.34 6.42
N LYS A 51 -2.82 -6.37 6.92
CA LYS A 51 -3.74 -5.53 6.16
C LYS A 51 -3.63 -4.09 6.63
N ILE A 52 -3.86 -3.17 5.71
CA ILE A 52 -3.65 -1.75 5.90
C ILE A 52 -4.90 -1.00 5.45
N ALA A 53 -5.39 -0.10 6.29
CA ALA A 53 -6.40 0.89 5.94
C ALA A 53 -5.74 2.27 5.94
N VAL A 54 -5.68 2.91 4.78
CA VAL A 54 -5.23 4.28 4.64
C VAL A 54 -6.44 5.18 4.82
N MET A 55 -6.34 6.10 5.78
CA MET A 55 -7.40 7.04 6.10
C MET A 55 -7.03 8.47 5.73
N TYR A 56 -8.01 9.21 5.25
CA TYR A 56 -7.91 10.64 5.01
C TYR A 56 -9.24 11.32 5.36
N ALA A 57 -9.17 12.45 6.07
CA ALA A 57 -10.35 13.25 6.43
C ALA A 57 -11.46 12.43 7.12
N GLY A 58 -11.08 11.49 8.00
CA GLY A 58 -12.01 10.64 8.76
C GLY A 58 -12.49 9.40 8.02
N GLU A 59 -12.05 9.18 6.78
CA GLU A 59 -12.59 8.15 5.91
C GLU A 59 -11.51 7.20 5.40
N ILE A 60 -11.85 5.93 5.18
CA ILE A 60 -10.94 4.98 4.52
C ILE A 60 -10.91 5.29 3.03
N VAL A 61 -9.75 5.70 2.55
CA VAL A 61 -9.53 6.03 1.13
C VAL A 61 -8.87 4.90 0.36
N GLU A 62 -8.18 4.00 1.06
CA GLU A 62 -7.63 2.78 0.48
C GLU A 62 -7.51 1.69 1.53
N TYR A 63 -7.79 0.45 1.15
CA TYR A 63 -7.70 -0.70 2.03
C TYR A 63 -7.23 -1.92 1.28
N GLY A 64 -6.23 -2.62 1.81
CA GLY A 64 -5.79 -3.88 1.23
C GLY A 64 -4.76 -4.62 2.07
N THR A 65 -4.20 -5.68 1.50
CA THR A 65 -3.03 -6.34 2.09
C THR A 65 -1.81 -5.42 2.05
N TYR A 66 -0.76 -5.79 2.78
CA TYR A 66 0.55 -5.16 2.63
C TYR A 66 0.97 -5.03 1.16
N ASN A 67 0.84 -6.11 0.38
CA ASN A 67 1.22 -6.12 -1.02
C ASN A 67 0.39 -5.14 -1.86
N ASP A 68 -0.93 -5.12 -1.65
CA ASP A 68 -1.84 -4.22 -2.37
C ASP A 68 -1.45 -2.74 -2.17
N ILE A 69 -1.11 -2.34 -0.94
CA ILE A 69 -0.82 -0.94 -0.60
C ILE A 69 0.61 -0.53 -0.97
N PHE A 70 1.61 -1.40 -0.79
CA PHE A 70 3.01 -1.04 -1.04
C PHE A 70 3.46 -1.25 -2.49
N TYR A 71 2.88 -2.22 -3.20
CA TYR A 71 3.32 -2.60 -4.55
C TYR A 71 2.34 -2.18 -5.65
N ASP A 72 1.04 -2.07 -5.35
CA ASP A 72 0.05 -1.64 -6.33
C ASP A 72 -0.93 -0.56 -5.83
N PRO A 73 -0.47 0.49 -5.11
CA PRO A 73 -1.36 1.50 -4.55
C PRO A 73 -2.19 2.17 -5.65
N LYS A 74 -3.47 2.45 -5.37
CA LYS A 74 -4.38 3.09 -6.34
C LYS A 74 -4.79 4.51 -5.95
N HIS A 75 -4.80 4.85 -4.67
CA HIS A 75 -5.28 6.15 -4.26
C HIS A 75 -4.16 7.21 -4.35
N PRO A 76 -4.39 8.39 -4.97
CA PRO A 76 -3.39 9.45 -5.06
C PRO A 76 -2.82 9.92 -3.72
N TYR A 77 -3.63 9.87 -2.66
CA TYR A 77 -3.15 10.12 -1.31
C TYR A 77 -2.13 9.09 -0.84
N THR A 78 -2.36 7.80 -1.09
CA THR A 78 -1.40 6.72 -0.77
C THR A 78 -0.12 6.89 -1.57
N TRP A 79 -0.19 7.27 -2.85
CA TRP A 79 1.00 7.62 -3.63
C TRP A 79 1.79 8.75 -2.99
N ALA A 80 1.09 9.79 -2.54
CA ALA A 80 1.72 10.94 -1.92
C ALA A 80 2.39 10.58 -0.57
N LEU A 81 1.76 9.72 0.23
CA LEU A 81 2.34 9.19 1.46
C LEU A 81 3.60 8.33 1.19
N LEU A 82 3.54 7.42 0.22
CA LEU A 82 4.68 6.58 -0.16
C LEU A 82 5.84 7.41 -0.74
N SER A 83 5.52 8.51 -1.44
CA SER A 83 6.52 9.48 -1.95
C SER A 83 7.16 10.33 -0.85
N SER A 84 6.48 10.49 0.30
CA SER A 84 7.00 11.22 1.46
C SER A 84 7.83 10.35 2.40
N MET A 85 7.85 9.03 2.20
CA MET A 85 8.61 8.13 3.06
C MET A 85 10.10 8.19 2.74
N PRO A 86 10.97 8.34 3.75
CA PRO A 86 12.42 8.24 3.56
C PRO A 86 12.80 6.85 3.07
N ASP A 87 13.65 6.81 2.05
CA ASP A 87 14.29 5.61 1.55
C ASP A 87 15.80 5.74 1.83
N LEU A 88 16.34 4.80 2.62
CA LEU A 88 17.74 4.79 3.08
C LEU A 88 18.73 4.75 1.91
N GLU A 89 18.30 4.28 0.74
CA GLU A 89 19.15 4.10 -0.43
C GLU A 89 19.06 5.29 -1.41
N THR A 90 18.17 6.26 -1.18
CA THR A 90 18.00 7.41 -2.08
C THR A 90 18.35 8.74 -1.44
N LYS A 91 18.91 9.64 -2.25
CA LYS A 91 19.11 11.07 -1.90
C LYS A 91 18.05 11.96 -2.55
N GLU A 92 16.99 11.38 -3.10
CA GLU A 92 15.94 12.15 -3.75
C GLU A 92 15.19 13.01 -2.74
N LYS A 93 14.71 14.16 -3.21
CA LYS A 93 14.00 15.11 -2.36
C LYS A 93 12.60 14.54 -2.08
N LEU A 94 12.29 14.34 -0.80
CA LEU A 94 10.96 13.88 -0.39
C LEU A 94 9.88 14.86 -0.84
N ASP A 95 8.85 14.30 -1.45
CA ASP A 95 7.78 15.07 -2.07
C ASP A 95 6.67 15.30 -1.04
N ALA A 96 6.58 16.52 -0.50
CA ALA A 96 5.55 16.86 0.46
C ALA A 96 4.17 17.00 -0.20
N ILE A 97 3.14 16.52 0.47
CA ILE A 97 1.75 16.70 0.04
C ILE A 97 1.38 18.18 0.17
N PRO A 98 1.01 18.87 -0.93
CA PRO A 98 0.75 20.30 -0.90
C PRO A 98 -0.50 20.65 -0.06
N GLY A 99 -0.58 21.92 0.35
CA GLY A 99 -1.74 22.47 1.04
C GLY A 99 -1.91 21.95 2.48
N THR A 100 -3.09 22.20 3.03
CA THR A 100 -3.49 21.75 4.38
C THR A 100 -4.71 20.83 4.29
N PRO A 101 -4.87 19.85 5.19
CA PRO A 101 -6.08 19.03 5.24
C PRO A 101 -7.36 19.90 5.33
N PRO A 102 -8.49 19.44 4.76
CA PRO A 102 -9.74 20.19 4.80
C PRO A 102 -10.24 20.34 6.23
N ASN A 103 -10.95 21.45 6.49
CA ASN A 103 -11.65 21.64 7.75
C ASN A 103 -12.93 20.79 7.77
N MET A 104 -12.94 19.73 8.56
CA MET A 104 -14.07 18.80 8.65
C MET A 104 -15.30 19.35 9.39
N ILE A 105 -15.25 20.56 9.96
CA ILE A 105 -16.44 21.28 10.41
C ILE A 105 -17.29 21.69 9.20
N TYR A 106 -16.63 21.98 8.06
CA TYR A 106 -17.26 22.32 6.79
C TYR A 106 -16.71 21.40 5.70
N PRO A 107 -17.13 20.12 5.68
CA PRO A 107 -16.55 19.15 4.76
C PRO A 107 -16.79 19.56 3.30
N PRO A 108 -15.83 19.29 2.41
CA PRO A 108 -15.99 19.56 0.99
C PRO A 108 -17.13 18.73 0.41
N LYS A 109 -17.72 19.20 -0.69
CA LYS A 109 -18.88 18.55 -1.32
C LYS A 109 -18.54 17.25 -2.06
N GLY A 110 -17.28 17.08 -2.46
CA GLY A 110 -16.80 15.91 -3.18
C GLY A 110 -15.64 15.25 -2.43
N ASP A 111 -14.72 14.63 -3.15
CA ASP A 111 -13.54 14.01 -2.54
C ASP A 111 -12.78 15.02 -1.66
N ALA A 112 -12.60 14.67 -0.40
CA ALA A 112 -11.88 15.47 0.58
C ALA A 112 -10.41 15.71 0.18
N PHE A 113 -9.82 14.84 -0.63
CA PHE A 113 -8.45 14.98 -1.10
C PHE A 113 -8.32 15.83 -2.38
N ALA A 114 -9.43 16.20 -3.04
CA ALA A 114 -9.43 16.86 -4.34
C ALA A 114 -8.51 18.10 -4.43
N ASP A 115 -8.57 19.01 -3.45
CA ASP A 115 -7.77 20.25 -3.44
C ASP A 115 -6.26 20.01 -3.31
N ARG A 116 -5.84 18.83 -2.84
CA ARG A 116 -4.44 18.46 -2.61
C ARG A 116 -3.96 17.38 -3.58
N ASN A 117 -4.87 16.83 -4.38
CA ASN A 117 -4.60 15.77 -5.33
C ASN A 117 -4.03 16.36 -6.63
N LYS A 118 -2.75 16.07 -6.93
CA LYS A 118 -2.10 16.45 -8.21
C LYS A 118 -2.80 15.85 -9.44
N TYR A 119 -3.63 14.83 -9.24
CA TYR A 119 -4.36 14.07 -10.26
C TYR A 119 -5.89 14.25 -10.15
N ALA A 120 -6.36 15.32 -9.50
CA ALA A 120 -7.79 15.57 -9.33
C ALA A 120 -8.52 15.71 -10.67
N LEU A 121 -9.61 14.97 -10.83
CA LEU A 121 -10.57 15.11 -11.91
C LEU A 121 -11.64 16.14 -11.55
N LYS A 122 -12.34 16.66 -12.56
CA LYS A 122 -13.43 17.64 -12.35
C LYS A 122 -14.58 17.09 -11.47
N ILE A 123 -14.75 15.77 -11.45
CA ILE A 123 -15.77 15.09 -10.65
C ILE A 123 -15.41 15.05 -9.16
N ASP A 124 -14.12 15.02 -8.81
CA ASP A 124 -13.64 15.01 -7.42
C ASP A 124 -14.17 16.23 -6.64
N PHE A 125 -14.28 17.40 -7.26
CA PHE A 125 -14.81 18.61 -6.62
C PHE A 125 -16.34 18.63 -6.45
N ARG A 126 -17.05 17.63 -6.97
CA ARG A 126 -18.52 17.61 -7.05
C ARG A 126 -19.16 16.42 -6.35
N LYS A 127 -18.49 15.28 -6.33
CA LYS A 127 -19.00 14.02 -5.76
C LYS A 127 -17.88 13.23 -5.11
N GLU A 128 -18.20 12.58 -4.02
CA GLU A 128 -17.31 11.59 -3.41
C GLU A 128 -17.23 10.35 -4.29
N PRO A 129 -16.01 9.79 -4.49
CA PRO A 129 -15.86 8.52 -5.17
C PRO A 129 -16.49 7.38 -4.35
N PRO A 130 -17.13 6.40 -5.01
CA PRO A 130 -17.49 5.17 -4.33
C PRO A 130 -16.23 4.37 -3.98
N MET A 131 -16.37 3.38 -3.08
CA MET A 131 -15.30 2.42 -2.82
C MET A 131 -15.22 1.44 -4.01
N PHE A 132 -14.20 1.61 -4.86
CA PHE A 132 -13.95 0.70 -5.97
C PHE A 132 -13.23 -0.55 -5.48
N MET A 133 -13.65 -1.71 -5.96
CA MET A 133 -12.95 -2.98 -5.73
C MET A 133 -11.93 -3.17 -6.86
N VAL A 134 -10.64 -3.16 -6.51
CA VAL A 134 -9.51 -3.39 -7.42
C VAL A 134 -9.24 -4.89 -7.54
N SER A 135 -9.26 -5.58 -6.39
CA SER A 135 -9.13 -7.02 -6.26
C SER A 135 -10.00 -7.50 -5.07
N PRO A 136 -10.16 -8.82 -4.83
CA PRO A 136 -10.90 -9.30 -3.66
C PRO A 136 -10.34 -8.83 -2.31
N THR A 137 -9.07 -8.43 -2.27
CA THR A 137 -8.41 -7.91 -1.07
C THR A 137 -8.19 -6.41 -1.09
N HIS A 138 -8.34 -5.76 -2.24
CA HIS A 138 -7.92 -4.37 -2.44
C HIS A 138 -9.07 -3.47 -2.89
N PHE A 139 -9.23 -2.37 -2.17
CA PHE A 139 -10.27 -1.39 -2.38
C PHE A 139 -9.69 0.02 -2.32
N ALA A 140 -10.16 0.92 -3.18
CA ALA A 140 -9.73 2.30 -3.17
C ALA A 140 -10.89 3.23 -3.54
N ARG A 141 -10.92 4.39 -2.89
CA ARG A 141 -11.97 5.40 -3.05
C ARG A 141 -11.46 6.56 -3.88
N THR A 142 -11.31 6.36 -5.19
CA THR A 142 -10.78 7.37 -6.13
C THR A 142 -11.50 7.31 -7.47
N TRP A 143 -11.85 8.46 -8.05
CA TRP A 143 -12.44 8.52 -9.38
C TRP A 143 -11.47 8.10 -10.49
N LEU A 144 -10.17 7.97 -10.22
CA LEU A 144 -9.19 7.43 -11.17
C LEU A 144 -9.44 5.96 -11.55
N LEU A 145 -10.26 5.23 -10.79
CA LEU A 145 -10.65 3.85 -11.07
C LEU A 145 -11.98 3.74 -11.83
N ALA A 146 -12.64 4.87 -12.14
CA ALA A 146 -13.83 4.86 -12.97
C ALA A 146 -13.50 4.44 -14.41
N GLU A 147 -14.46 3.84 -15.10
CA GLU A 147 -14.27 3.33 -16.46
C GLU A 147 -13.89 4.43 -17.46
N GLU A 148 -14.43 5.65 -17.27
CA GLU A 148 -14.16 6.81 -18.12
C GLU A 148 -12.98 7.67 -17.64
N ALA A 149 -12.27 7.25 -16.59
CA ALA A 149 -11.13 7.98 -16.07
C ALA A 149 -9.95 7.94 -17.07
N PRO A 150 -9.14 9.02 -17.15
CA PRO A 150 -7.91 8.96 -17.93
C PRO A 150 -6.94 7.95 -17.31
N GLU A 151 -6.14 7.29 -18.14
CA GLU A 151 -5.03 6.49 -17.64
C GLU A 151 -4.00 7.42 -16.98
N VAL A 152 -3.80 7.21 -15.67
CA VAL A 152 -2.83 7.96 -14.87
C VAL A 152 -1.74 7.01 -14.40
N ILE A 153 -0.50 7.40 -14.66
CA ILE A 153 0.67 6.68 -14.19
C ILE A 153 1.02 7.22 -12.78
N PRO A 154 1.24 6.33 -11.79
CA PRO A 154 1.72 6.75 -10.48
C PRO A 154 3.01 7.60 -10.56
N PRO A 155 3.30 8.45 -9.55
CA PRO A 155 4.53 9.21 -9.51
C PRO A 155 5.77 8.33 -9.70
N LYS A 156 6.77 8.83 -10.44
CA LYS A 156 8.02 8.11 -10.72
C LYS A 156 8.67 7.55 -9.45
N ILE A 157 8.71 8.33 -8.38
CA ILE A 157 9.26 7.91 -7.08
C ILE A 157 8.54 6.69 -6.48
N VAL A 158 7.22 6.57 -6.69
CA VAL A 158 6.44 5.40 -6.27
C VAL A 158 6.79 4.19 -7.13
N LEU A 159 6.87 4.36 -8.45
CA LEU A 159 7.25 3.28 -9.36
C LEU A 159 8.67 2.74 -9.08
N GLU A 160 9.64 3.63 -8.91
CA GLU A 160 11.01 3.24 -8.59
C GLU A 160 11.10 2.54 -7.23
N ARG A 161 10.31 2.99 -6.25
CA ARG A 161 10.21 2.32 -4.95
C ARG A 161 9.66 0.90 -5.12
N ILE A 162 8.58 0.73 -5.87
CA ILE A 162 7.98 -0.59 -6.12
C ILE A 162 9.02 -1.51 -6.74
N LEU A 163 9.70 -1.05 -7.80
CA LEU A 163 10.75 -1.82 -8.47
C LEU A 163 11.88 -2.23 -7.50
N ARG A 164 12.36 -1.33 -6.64
CA ARG A 164 13.36 -1.67 -5.62
C ARG A 164 12.85 -2.68 -4.61
N MET A 165 11.60 -2.54 -4.17
CA MET A 165 10.99 -3.49 -3.23
C MET A 165 10.80 -4.87 -3.88
N GLU A 166 10.51 -4.93 -5.18
CA GLU A 166 10.45 -6.18 -5.95
C GLU A 166 11.85 -6.80 -6.15
N GLU A 167 12.88 -6.01 -6.43
CA GLU A 167 14.26 -6.52 -6.53
C GLU A 167 14.78 -7.05 -5.19
N LYS A 168 14.47 -6.36 -4.08
CA LYS A 168 14.96 -6.70 -2.74
C LYS A 168 14.23 -7.86 -2.08
N TYR A 169 12.92 -7.96 -2.28
CA TYR A 169 12.07 -8.96 -1.61
C TYR A 169 11.43 -9.97 -2.56
N GLY A 170 11.48 -9.74 -3.88
CA GLY A 170 10.96 -10.70 -4.87
C GLY A 170 11.75 -12.00 -4.88
N GLU A 171 13.05 -11.97 -4.61
CA GLU A 171 13.87 -13.18 -4.46
C GLU A 171 13.50 -13.98 -3.19
N ASP A 172 13.15 -13.30 -2.10
CA ASP A 172 12.76 -13.94 -0.83
C ASP A 172 11.35 -14.55 -0.92
N ILE A 173 10.39 -13.88 -1.58
CA ILE A 173 9.04 -14.41 -1.83
C ILE A 173 9.09 -15.62 -2.76
N ASP A 174 9.87 -15.56 -3.85
CA ASP A 174 10.06 -16.70 -4.75
C ASP A 174 10.74 -17.89 -4.06
N ARG A 175 11.57 -17.63 -3.04
CA ARG A 175 12.23 -18.66 -2.23
C ARG A 175 11.27 -19.28 -1.21
N GLU A 176 10.50 -18.50 -0.47
CA GLU A 176 9.49 -19.00 0.47
C GLU A 176 8.41 -19.82 -0.27
N MET A 177 7.94 -19.35 -1.44
CA MET A 177 7.01 -20.11 -2.28
C MET A 177 7.63 -21.42 -2.80
N LYS A 178 8.92 -21.44 -3.12
CA LYS A 178 9.62 -22.68 -3.51
C LYS A 178 9.80 -23.62 -2.33
N GLU A 179 10.15 -23.12 -1.15
CA GLU A 179 10.28 -23.93 0.07
C GLU A 179 8.92 -24.51 0.49
N GLU A 180 7.82 -23.77 0.34
CA GLU A 180 6.46 -24.27 0.59
C GLU A 180 6.00 -25.32 -0.44
N LEU A 181 6.43 -25.19 -1.71
CA LEU A 181 6.14 -26.16 -2.78
C LEU A 181 7.01 -27.43 -2.71
N LEU A 182 8.14 -27.39 -1.98
CA LEU A 182 9.07 -28.51 -1.78
C LEU A 182 8.73 -29.36 -0.54
N LEU A 183 7.73 -28.97 0.26
CA LEU A 183 7.21 -29.80 1.34
C LEU A 183 6.42 -30.99 0.78
N GLU A 184 6.74 -32.19 1.26
CA GLU A 184 6.01 -33.41 0.88
C GLU A 184 4.52 -33.31 1.28
N PRO A 185 3.59 -33.90 0.51
CA PRO A 185 2.14 -33.70 0.66
C PRO A 185 1.58 -33.95 2.06
N ASP A 186 2.22 -34.80 2.84
CA ASP A 186 1.78 -35.18 4.18
C ASP A 186 2.11 -34.13 5.26
N GLU A 187 3.13 -33.27 5.05
CA GLU A 187 3.45 -32.16 5.97
C GLU A 187 2.59 -30.91 5.72
N ALA A 188 2.21 -30.66 4.46
CA ALA A 188 1.32 -29.56 4.08
C ALA A 188 -0.12 -29.78 4.60
N PHE A 189 -0.55 -31.04 4.75
CA PHE A 189 -1.91 -31.39 5.15
C PHE A 189 -2.24 -31.03 6.61
N PHE A 190 -1.26 -31.04 7.52
CA PHE A 190 -1.49 -30.71 8.93
C PHE A 190 -1.57 -29.20 9.22
N ARG A 191 -1.09 -28.32 8.33
CA ARG A 191 -1.12 -26.86 8.53
C ARG A 191 -2.29 -26.13 7.88
N GLY A 192 -3.05 -26.77 6.99
CA GLY A 192 -3.93 -26.05 6.05
C GLY A 192 -5.36 -26.58 5.90
N SER A 193 -5.97 -27.14 6.95
CA SER A 193 -7.42 -27.44 6.89
C SER A 193 -8.26 -26.18 7.07
N GLN A 194 -8.50 -25.43 5.97
CA GLN A 194 -9.83 -25.01 5.49
C GLN A 194 -9.78 -23.87 4.45
N LYS A 195 -10.19 -24.22 3.22
CA LYS A 195 -10.96 -23.46 2.21
C LYS A 195 -10.23 -22.35 1.44
N ALA A 196 -10.54 -22.06 0.17
CA ALA A 196 -11.18 -22.73 -0.96
C ALA A 196 -10.91 -21.81 -2.18
N ALA A 197 -10.63 -22.37 -3.35
CA ALA A 197 -10.21 -21.63 -4.55
C ALA A 197 -11.31 -20.70 -5.13
N PRO A 198 -10.91 -19.60 -5.80
CA PRO A 198 -11.59 -19.25 -7.04
C PRO A 198 -10.66 -18.93 -8.23
N LYS A 199 -11.33 -19.01 -9.39
CA LYS A 199 -10.86 -19.09 -10.78
C LYS A 199 -9.93 -17.95 -11.25
N LYS A 200 -8.99 -18.35 -12.11
CA LYS A 200 -7.98 -17.56 -12.85
C LYS A 200 -8.53 -16.23 -13.40
N ALA A 201 -8.01 -15.11 -12.87
CA ALA A 201 -8.03 -13.81 -13.54
C ALA A 201 -6.83 -13.74 -14.51
N LYS A 202 -7.07 -13.25 -15.72
CA LYS A 202 -6.04 -13.09 -16.77
C LYS A 202 -4.94 -12.14 -16.30
N ARG A 203 -3.70 -12.62 -16.25
CA ARG A 203 -2.48 -11.80 -16.12
C ARG A 203 -2.51 -10.72 -17.22
N ARG A 204 -2.37 -9.45 -16.83
CA ARG A 204 -1.91 -8.39 -17.73
C ARG A 204 -0.38 -8.46 -17.73
N ASP A 205 0.21 -8.59 -18.91
CA ASP A 205 1.64 -8.72 -19.10
C ASP A 205 2.38 -7.45 -18.64
N PRO A 206 3.56 -7.57 -18.02
CA PRO A 206 4.37 -6.42 -17.65
C PRO A 206 4.93 -5.72 -18.90
N ILE A 207 5.03 -4.40 -18.77
CA ILE A 207 5.39 -3.40 -19.77
C ILE A 207 6.64 -3.81 -20.56
N ARG A 208 6.46 -4.03 -21.86
CA ARG A 208 7.55 -4.25 -22.82
C ARG A 208 8.18 -2.89 -23.15
N MET A 209 9.29 -2.55 -22.50
CA MET A 209 10.15 -1.44 -22.89
C MET A 209 10.63 -1.66 -24.33
N ILE A 210 10.18 -0.82 -25.27
CA ILE A 210 10.64 -0.83 -26.65
C ILE A 210 12.05 -0.24 -26.69
N GLY A 211 12.97 -1.02 -27.25
CA GLY A 211 14.39 -0.71 -27.34
C GLY A 211 14.75 0.36 -28.38
N LYS A 212 16.01 0.79 -28.22
CA LYS A 212 16.86 1.60 -29.10
C LYS A 212 16.50 1.58 -30.58
N GLY A 213 16.45 2.77 -31.17
CA GLY A 213 16.65 3.00 -32.60
C GLY A 213 17.68 4.11 -32.78
N GLU A 214 18.92 3.73 -33.09
CA GLU A 214 19.87 4.60 -33.78
C GLU A 214 19.40 4.81 -35.23
N THR A 215 19.45 6.04 -35.73
CA THR A 215 19.76 6.32 -37.14
C THR A 215 20.43 7.69 -37.28
N ASN A 216 21.62 7.67 -37.89
CA ASN A 216 22.38 8.79 -38.43
C ASN A 216 21.70 9.44 -39.67
N HIS A 217 22.30 10.57 -40.09
CA HIS A 217 22.11 11.36 -41.34
C HIS A 217 20.99 12.41 -41.24
N GLU A 218 21.18 13.71 -41.50
CA GLU A 218 22.18 14.52 -42.22
C GLU A 218 22.42 15.86 -41.49
#